data_AF-A0A5D2PF36-F1
#
_entry.id   AF-A0A5D2PF36-F1
#
_cell.length_a   1.000
_cell.length_b   1.000
_cell.length_c   1.000
_cell.angle_alpha   90.00
_cell.angle_beta   90.00
_cell.angle_gamma   90.00
#
_symmetry.space_group_name_H-M   'P 1'
#
loop_
_entity.id
_entity.type
_entity.pdbx_description
1 polymer ?
#
loop_
_entity_poly.entity_id
_entity_poly.type
_entity_poly.pdbx_seq_one_letter_code
_entity_poly.pdbx_strand_id
1 'polypeptide(L)'
;MSDSNDEGLGYWLRWQVPVCALIIVAPSVLASYIINKVKTDPLFFNHFWKPQWRNLNPCWLLCYRAFAFICTARILCEVIASEGGAFAFYFYTQWTFALVMVYFGLGTVISAYGCWVCLNTPLPENGARAEFLKSDVEESRTENSGTYKENNVRDKIKLQSHHAQEEFQRRAGFWGYLMQTIYQTCAGAVILTDIVFWCVIVPFLSNSHLGLNTLMGCMHTLNAMFLILDTLLNSLPFPWFRLAYFVQWSCLYVVFQWVLHACGFTWWPYPFLELNTPWAPLWYFALALVHIPCYGMYALIVKAKNSILPRLFPHAFVRSY
;
A
#
# COMPACT_ATOMS: atom_id res chain seq x y z
N MET A 1 -19.27 -45.73 19.32
CA MET A 1 -19.51 -44.44 20.01
C MET A 1 -18.52 -43.48 19.37
N SER A 2 -18.94 -42.86 18.27
CA SER A 2 -18.12 -41.95 17.46
C SER A 2 -18.02 -40.61 18.18
N ASP A 3 -16.80 -40.10 18.36
CA ASP A 3 -16.50 -38.84 19.03
C ASP A 3 -17.20 -37.65 18.34
N SER A 4 -18.41 -37.34 18.78
CA SER A 4 -19.14 -36.11 18.44
C SER A 4 -18.63 -34.89 19.22
N ASN A 5 -17.47 -35.01 19.88
CA ASN A 5 -16.83 -33.93 20.65
C ASN A 5 -15.76 -33.16 19.85
N ASP A 6 -15.41 -33.63 18.64
CA ASP A 6 -14.44 -32.95 17.77
C ASP A 6 -15.07 -31.86 16.89
N GLU A 7 -16.40 -31.85 16.72
CA GLU A 7 -17.10 -30.82 15.96
C GLU A 7 -18.30 -30.28 16.77
N GLY A 8 -18.28 -28.99 17.10
CA GLY A 8 -19.34 -28.31 17.86
C GLY A 8 -18.84 -27.45 19.03
N LEU A 9 -19.69 -27.25 20.05
CA LEU A 9 -19.38 -26.37 21.19
C LEU A 9 -18.13 -26.79 21.97
N GLY A 10 -17.84 -28.10 22.00
CA GLY A 10 -16.63 -28.66 22.62
C GLY A 10 -15.32 -28.17 21.98
N TYR A 11 -15.31 -27.88 20.67
CA TYR A 11 -14.16 -27.30 19.98
C TYR A 11 -13.79 -25.92 20.55
N TRP A 12 -14.79 -25.07 20.76
CA TRP A 12 -14.62 -23.69 21.24
C TRP A 12 -14.32 -23.57 22.74
N LEU A 13 -14.63 -24.62 23.52
CA LEU A 13 -14.32 -24.69 24.95
C LEU A 13 -12.89 -25.18 25.24
N ARG A 14 -12.13 -25.58 24.22
CA ARG A 14 -10.73 -25.98 24.37
C ARG A 14 -9.90 -24.81 24.89
N TRP A 15 -8.97 -25.08 25.82
CA TRP A 15 -8.15 -24.03 26.46
C TRP A 15 -7.28 -23.24 25.46
N GLN A 16 -6.96 -23.83 24.30
CA GLN A 16 -6.24 -23.17 23.21
C GLN A 16 -6.99 -21.94 22.70
N VAL A 17 -8.33 -22.01 22.61
CA VAL A 17 -9.17 -20.96 22.05
C VAL A 17 -9.08 -19.65 22.84
N PRO A 18 -9.33 -19.59 24.18
CA PRO A 18 -9.21 -18.35 24.93
C PRO A 18 -7.77 -17.81 24.97
N VAL A 19 -6.75 -18.69 24.93
CA VAL A 19 -5.34 -18.25 24.87
C VAL A 19 -5.03 -17.61 23.52
N CYS A 20 -5.39 -18.24 22.41
CA CYS A 20 -5.26 -17.66 21.06
C CYS A 20 -6.08 -16.37 20.93
N ALA A 21 -7.27 -16.30 21.51
CA ALA A 21 -8.10 -15.10 21.54
C ALA A 21 -7.38 -13.94 22.25
N LEU A 22 -6.72 -14.20 23.39
CA LEU A 22 -5.94 -13.19 24.09
C LEU A 22 -4.74 -12.71 23.26
N ILE A 23 -4.09 -13.61 22.52
CA ILE A 23 -2.98 -13.29 21.60
C ILE A 23 -3.45 -12.42 20.42
N ILE A 24 -4.72 -12.48 20.02
CA ILE A 24 -5.29 -11.60 18.98
C ILE A 24 -5.74 -10.27 19.58
N VAL A 25 -6.49 -10.32 20.68
CA VAL A 25 -7.13 -9.14 21.29
C VAL A 25 -6.10 -8.20 21.88
N ALA A 26 -5.07 -8.69 22.57
CA ALA A 26 -4.10 -7.82 23.22
C ALA A 26 -3.32 -6.95 22.21
N PRO A 27 -2.74 -7.48 21.10
CA PRO A 27 -2.14 -6.67 20.05
C PRO A 27 -3.14 -5.74 19.35
N SER A 28 -4.38 -6.17 19.12
CA SER A 28 -5.41 -5.31 18.49
C SER A 28 -5.79 -4.11 19.37
N VAL A 29 -5.94 -4.31 20.68
CA VAL A 29 -6.18 -3.23 21.65
C VAL A 29 -4.98 -2.29 21.72
N LEU A 30 -3.76 -2.83 21.78
CA LEU A 30 -2.54 -2.04 21.77
C LEU A 30 -2.38 -1.23 20.48
N ALA A 31 -2.66 -1.83 19.33
CA ALA A 31 -2.65 -1.18 18.02
C ALA A 31 -3.65 -0.01 17.98
N SER A 32 -4.88 -0.24 18.43
CA SER A 32 -5.93 0.78 18.52
C SER A 32 -5.52 1.92 19.47
N TYR A 33 -4.92 1.60 20.61
CA TYR A 33 -4.39 2.59 21.54
C TYR A 33 -3.28 3.46 20.91
N ILE A 34 -2.32 2.84 20.20
CA ILE A 34 -1.26 3.55 19.49
C ILE A 34 -1.83 4.48 18.43
N ILE A 35 -2.79 3.99 17.62
CA ILE A 35 -3.46 4.79 16.58
C ILE A 35 -4.12 6.03 17.17
N ASN A 36 -4.81 5.89 18.30
CA ASN A 36 -5.50 7.00 18.95
C ASN A 36 -4.56 7.98 19.65
N LYS A 37 -3.41 7.52 20.14
CA LYS A 37 -2.47 8.34 20.91
C LYS A 37 -1.47 9.11 20.05
N VAL A 38 -1.03 8.52 18.94
CA VAL A 38 0.04 9.10 18.13
C VAL A 38 -0.48 10.32 17.38
N LYS A 39 0.04 11.49 17.73
CA LYS A 39 -0.14 12.71 16.94
C LYS A 39 0.67 12.56 15.66
N THR A 40 0.00 12.59 14.53
CA THR A 40 0.67 12.51 13.22
C THR A 40 1.16 13.88 12.80
N ASP A 41 2.40 13.95 12.33
CA ASP A 41 2.89 15.11 11.63
C ASP A 41 1.98 15.44 10.44
N PRO A 42 1.82 16.73 10.10
CA PRO A 42 1.03 17.13 8.95
C PRO A 42 1.64 16.53 7.68
N LEU A 43 0.86 15.69 7.00
CA LEU A 43 1.19 15.22 5.66
C LEU A 43 0.86 16.33 4.66
N PHE A 44 1.69 16.54 3.67
CA PHE A 44 1.44 17.51 2.60
C PHE A 44 0.91 16.81 1.36
N PHE A 45 -0.05 17.43 0.66
CA PHE A 45 -0.67 16.85 -0.53
C PHE A 45 0.36 16.51 -1.63
N ASN A 46 1.44 17.28 -1.74
CA ASN A 46 2.52 17.04 -2.70
C ASN A 46 3.18 15.66 -2.59
N HIS A 47 3.22 15.06 -1.40
CA HIS A 47 3.87 13.75 -1.23
C HIS A 47 3.12 12.61 -1.93
N PHE A 48 1.85 12.83 -2.28
CA PHE A 48 0.99 11.78 -2.82
C PHE A 48 1.05 11.67 -4.34
N TRP A 49 1.23 12.75 -5.07
CA TRP A 49 1.14 12.75 -6.54
C TRP A 49 2.41 13.22 -7.24
N LYS A 50 3.32 13.89 -6.53
CA LYS A 50 4.58 14.36 -7.12
C LYS A 50 5.67 13.29 -7.01
N PRO A 51 6.35 12.94 -8.11
CA PRO A 51 7.50 12.06 -8.08
C PRO A 51 8.63 12.65 -7.22
N GLN A 52 9.43 11.77 -6.61
CA GLN A 52 10.64 12.16 -5.88
C GLN A 52 11.79 12.56 -6.82
N TRP A 53 11.64 12.33 -8.12
CA TRP A 53 12.63 12.64 -9.14
C TRP A 53 12.36 14.02 -9.75
N ARG A 54 13.32 14.95 -9.69
CA ARG A 54 13.17 16.38 -10.06
C ARG A 54 12.63 16.60 -11.47
N ASN A 55 13.14 15.81 -12.42
CA ASN A 55 12.82 15.98 -13.85
C ASN A 55 11.77 14.96 -14.32
N LEU A 56 11.19 14.15 -13.43
CA LEU A 56 10.15 13.20 -13.82
C LEU A 56 8.80 13.93 -13.81
N ASN A 57 8.16 13.98 -14.97
CA ASN A 57 6.82 14.54 -15.09
C ASN A 57 5.84 13.77 -14.16
N PRO A 58 5.02 14.44 -13.34
CA PRO A 58 4.02 13.80 -12.49
C PRO A 58 3.08 12.82 -13.21
N CYS A 59 2.85 13.03 -14.51
CA CYS A 59 2.09 12.11 -15.36
C CYS A 59 2.71 10.70 -15.41
N TRP A 60 4.02 10.53 -15.26
CA TRP A 60 4.64 9.20 -15.21
C TRP A 60 4.19 8.40 -13.99
N LEU A 61 4.12 9.02 -12.81
CA LEU A 61 3.62 8.37 -11.60
C LEU A 61 2.13 8.02 -11.75
N LEU A 62 1.35 8.89 -12.39
CA LEU A 62 -0.04 8.60 -12.74
C LEU A 62 -0.17 7.38 -13.67
N CYS A 63 0.53 7.39 -14.81
CA CYS A 63 0.50 6.29 -15.78
C CYS A 63 0.93 4.96 -15.14
N TYR A 64 1.98 5.00 -14.32
CA TYR A 64 2.46 3.85 -13.60
C TYR A 64 1.41 3.28 -12.63
N ARG A 65 0.77 4.13 -11.82
CA ARG A 65 -0.27 3.69 -10.86
C ARG A 65 -1.52 3.18 -11.57
N ALA A 66 -1.91 3.82 -12.66
CA ALA A 66 -3.03 3.36 -13.48
C ALA A 66 -2.74 1.99 -14.10
N PHE A 67 -1.52 1.79 -14.62
CA PHE A 67 -1.06 0.51 -15.14
C PHE A 67 -1.09 -0.57 -14.04
N ALA A 68 -0.49 -0.31 -12.88
CA ALA A 68 -0.49 -1.25 -11.75
C ALA A 68 -1.91 -1.57 -11.27
N PHE A 69 -2.81 -0.58 -11.22
CA PHE A 69 -4.22 -0.77 -10.89
C PHE A 69 -4.92 -1.69 -11.91
N ILE A 70 -4.74 -1.45 -13.21
CA ILE A 70 -5.35 -2.28 -14.27
C ILE A 70 -4.82 -3.71 -14.18
N CYS A 71 -3.50 -3.91 -14.05
CA CYS A 71 -2.91 -5.24 -13.94
C CYS A 71 -3.42 -6.00 -12.70
N THR A 72 -3.40 -5.37 -11.54
CA THR A 72 -3.89 -5.99 -10.30
C THR A 72 -5.39 -6.27 -10.35
N ALA A 73 -6.19 -5.36 -10.91
CA ALA A 73 -7.63 -5.59 -11.09
C ALA A 73 -7.91 -6.78 -12.02
N ARG A 74 -7.20 -6.89 -13.15
CA ARG A 74 -7.34 -8.02 -14.07
C ARG A 74 -6.99 -9.36 -13.42
N ILE A 75 -5.85 -9.42 -12.74
CA ILE A 75 -5.39 -10.63 -12.05
C ILE A 75 -6.36 -11.04 -10.93
N LEU A 76 -6.87 -10.08 -10.15
CA LEU A 76 -7.84 -10.37 -9.10
C LEU A 76 -9.16 -10.88 -9.70
N CYS A 77 -9.63 -10.30 -10.81
CA CYS A 77 -10.82 -10.79 -11.50
C CYS A 77 -10.65 -12.23 -12.02
N GLU A 78 -9.49 -12.56 -12.57
CA GLU A 78 -9.18 -13.91 -13.04
C GLU A 78 -9.15 -14.93 -11.89
N VAL A 79 -8.59 -14.55 -10.74
CA VAL A 79 -8.64 -15.41 -9.54
C VAL A 79 -10.06 -15.60 -9.02
N ILE A 80 -10.84 -14.53 -8.90
CA ILE A 80 -12.25 -14.63 -8.50
C ILE A 80 -13.03 -15.54 -9.46
N ALA A 81 -12.79 -15.42 -10.78
CA ALA A 81 -13.45 -16.25 -11.77
C ALA A 81 -13.04 -17.73 -11.70
N SER A 82 -11.76 -18.01 -11.44
CA SER A 82 -11.22 -19.37 -11.40
C SER A 82 -11.48 -20.11 -10.09
N GLU A 83 -11.52 -19.41 -8.96
CA GLU A 83 -11.71 -20.00 -7.63
C GLU A 83 -13.20 -20.04 -7.18
N GLY A 84 -14.14 -19.79 -8.10
CA GLY A 84 -15.57 -19.93 -7.82
C GLY A 84 -16.20 -18.75 -7.09
N GLY A 85 -15.68 -17.54 -7.28
CA GLY A 85 -16.28 -16.29 -6.81
C GLY A 85 -15.73 -15.82 -5.47
N ALA A 86 -16.63 -15.54 -4.52
CA ALA A 86 -16.27 -14.96 -3.22
C ALA A 86 -15.36 -15.87 -2.37
N PHE A 87 -15.33 -17.17 -2.67
CA PHE A 87 -14.45 -18.14 -2.00
C PHE A 87 -12.96 -17.76 -2.09
N ALA A 88 -12.54 -17.04 -3.13
CA ALA A 88 -11.15 -16.55 -3.23
C ALA A 88 -10.73 -15.74 -1.99
N PHE A 89 -11.64 -14.93 -1.44
CA PHE A 89 -11.38 -14.12 -0.24
C PHE A 89 -11.31 -14.94 1.05
N TYR A 90 -11.39 -16.26 0.97
CA TYR A 90 -11.08 -17.14 2.08
C TYR A 90 -9.57 -17.14 2.41
N PHE A 91 -8.69 -16.74 1.49
CA PHE A 91 -7.25 -16.70 1.73
C PHE A 91 -6.74 -15.28 2.02
N TYR A 92 -5.81 -15.16 2.97
CA TYR A 92 -5.17 -13.87 3.34
C TYR A 92 -4.39 -13.25 2.18
N THR A 93 -3.82 -14.07 1.29
CA THR A 93 -3.17 -13.60 0.06
C THR A 93 -4.12 -12.73 -0.77
N GLN A 94 -5.39 -13.13 -0.90
CA GLN A 94 -6.37 -12.38 -1.69
C GLN A 94 -6.79 -11.09 -1.00
N TRP A 95 -6.89 -11.07 0.33
CA TRP A 95 -7.09 -9.84 1.11
C TRP A 95 -5.97 -8.84 0.86
N THR A 96 -4.72 -9.30 0.94
CA THR A 96 -3.53 -8.48 0.68
C THR A 96 -3.53 -7.96 -0.76
N PHE A 97 -3.72 -8.84 -1.75
CA PHE A 97 -3.71 -8.45 -3.16
C PHE A 97 -4.83 -7.45 -3.50
N ALA A 98 -6.03 -7.64 -2.96
CA ALA A 98 -7.13 -6.69 -3.10
C ALA A 98 -6.81 -5.33 -2.44
N LEU A 99 -6.15 -5.33 -1.28
CA LEU A 99 -5.71 -4.10 -0.63
C LEU A 99 -4.66 -3.35 -1.48
N VAL A 100 -3.75 -4.07 -2.14
CA VAL A 100 -2.79 -3.50 -3.11
C VAL A 100 -3.52 -2.89 -4.32
N MET A 101 -4.53 -3.57 -4.86
CA MET A 101 -5.36 -3.02 -5.92
C MET A 101 -6.07 -1.72 -5.47
N VAL A 102 -6.66 -1.71 -4.27
CA VAL A 102 -7.31 -0.51 -3.70
C VAL A 102 -6.29 0.63 -3.50
N TYR A 103 -5.07 0.31 -3.05
CA TYR A 103 -3.97 1.28 -2.96
C TYR A 103 -3.72 1.96 -4.31
N PHE A 104 -3.53 1.18 -5.37
CA PHE A 104 -3.24 1.71 -6.70
C PHE A 104 -4.45 2.46 -7.31
N GLY A 105 -5.67 2.01 -7.04
CA GLY A 105 -6.88 2.73 -7.44
C GLY A 105 -6.96 4.11 -6.80
N LEU A 106 -6.80 4.19 -5.48
CA LEU A 106 -6.80 5.46 -4.75
C LEU A 106 -5.61 6.35 -5.16
N GLY A 107 -4.43 5.76 -5.33
CA GLY A 107 -3.23 6.45 -5.81
C GLY A 107 -3.39 7.01 -7.21
N THR A 108 -4.10 6.32 -8.10
CA THR A 108 -4.41 6.79 -9.46
C THR A 108 -5.33 8.01 -9.41
N VAL A 109 -6.39 7.96 -8.62
CA VAL A 109 -7.33 9.09 -8.44
C VAL A 109 -6.62 10.32 -7.87
N ILE A 110 -5.82 10.14 -6.82
CA ILE A 110 -5.07 11.24 -6.19
C ILE A 110 -4.01 11.79 -7.14
N SER A 111 -3.28 10.93 -7.86
CA SER A 111 -2.32 11.35 -8.88
C SER A 111 -2.98 12.13 -10.01
N ALA A 112 -4.15 11.69 -10.49
CA ALA A 112 -4.89 12.35 -11.56
C ALA A 112 -5.35 13.74 -11.12
N TYR A 113 -5.91 13.86 -9.91
CA TYR A 113 -6.27 15.14 -9.33
C TYR A 113 -5.06 16.08 -9.21
N GLY A 114 -3.94 15.59 -8.68
CA GLY A 114 -2.72 16.38 -8.55
C GLY A 114 -2.15 16.84 -9.89
N CYS A 115 -2.14 15.97 -10.90
CA CYS A 115 -1.75 16.34 -12.27
C CYS A 115 -2.71 17.37 -12.88
N TRP A 116 -4.02 17.20 -12.70
CA TRP A 116 -5.03 18.13 -13.19
C TRP A 116 -4.87 19.52 -12.59
N VAL A 117 -4.70 19.63 -11.27
CA VAL A 117 -4.45 20.91 -10.59
C VAL A 117 -3.14 21.54 -11.08
N CYS A 118 -2.08 20.74 -11.23
CA CYS A 118 -0.79 21.19 -11.74
C CYS A 118 -0.88 21.75 -13.16
N LEU A 119 -1.55 21.04 -14.08
CA LEU A 119 -1.69 21.44 -15.48
C LEU A 119 -2.59 22.67 -15.66
N ASN A 120 -3.62 22.82 -14.84
CA ASN A 120 -4.54 23.96 -14.91
C ASN A 120 -4.06 25.19 -14.12
N THR A 121 -2.92 25.09 -13.45
CA THR A 121 -2.30 26.25 -12.80
C THR A 121 -1.35 26.91 -13.81
N PRO A 122 -1.61 28.16 -14.25
CA PRO A 122 -0.67 28.87 -15.10
C PRO A 122 0.62 29.14 -14.32
N LEU A 123 1.73 28.57 -14.77
CA LEU A 123 3.05 28.80 -14.19
C LEU A 123 3.57 30.17 -14.66
N PRO A 124 4.24 30.97 -13.79
CA PRO A 124 4.87 32.21 -14.23
C PRO A 124 5.85 31.93 -15.38
N GLU A 125 5.67 32.63 -16.49
CA GLU A 125 6.39 32.47 -17.75
C GLU A 125 7.82 33.03 -17.70
N ASN A 126 8.60 32.69 -16.68
CA ASN A 126 10.04 32.95 -16.65
C ASN A 126 10.74 31.99 -15.68
N GLY A 127 11.35 30.93 -16.21
CA GLY A 127 12.29 30.08 -15.47
C GLY A 127 12.18 28.59 -15.79
N ALA A 128 11.04 27.95 -15.48
CA ALA A 128 10.95 26.48 -15.51
C ALA A 128 10.44 25.88 -16.83
N ARG A 129 9.71 26.66 -17.65
CA ARG A 129 9.16 26.20 -18.93
C ARG A 129 10.25 25.92 -19.99
N ALA A 130 11.43 26.54 -19.82
CA ALA A 130 12.57 26.35 -20.71
C ALA A 130 13.36 25.05 -20.47
N GLU A 131 13.23 24.42 -19.30
CA GLU A 131 14.03 23.23 -18.95
C GLU A 131 13.26 21.92 -19.17
N PHE A 132 11.92 21.95 -19.15
CA PHE A 132 11.08 20.75 -19.27
C PHE A 132 10.58 20.44 -20.70
N LEU A 133 10.70 21.38 -21.65
CA LEU A 133 10.13 21.25 -22.99
C LEU A 133 11.13 21.51 -24.13
N LYS A 134 12.36 21.94 -23.82
CA LYS A 134 13.32 22.44 -24.82
C LYS A 134 14.41 21.42 -25.15
N SER A 135 14.02 20.17 -25.36
CA SER A 135 14.92 19.17 -25.99
C SER A 135 14.75 19.11 -27.51
N ASP A 136 13.67 19.65 -28.08
CA ASP A 136 13.46 19.59 -29.53
C ASP A 136 12.95 20.93 -30.06
N VAL A 137 13.64 21.43 -31.07
CA VAL A 137 13.28 22.52 -32.00
C VAL A 137 13.75 23.92 -31.61
N GLU A 138 14.78 24.36 -32.34
CA GLU A 138 15.28 25.73 -32.44
C GLU A 138 14.45 26.59 -33.42
N GLU A 139 14.51 27.89 -33.13
CA GLU A 139 14.57 29.05 -34.04
C GLU A 139 13.33 29.93 -34.36
N SER A 140 13.57 31.23 -34.12
CA SER A 140 13.10 32.44 -34.84
C SER A 140 12.01 33.35 -34.23
N ARG A 141 12.49 34.36 -33.48
CA ARG A 141 12.38 35.82 -33.69
C ARG A 141 11.01 36.56 -33.81
N THR A 142 10.87 37.53 -32.89
CA THR A 142 10.45 38.96 -33.00
C THR A 142 9.05 39.47 -32.58
N GLU A 143 9.09 40.42 -31.62
CA GLU A 143 8.38 41.71 -31.48
C GLU A 143 6.96 41.88 -30.86
N ASN A 144 6.98 42.49 -29.65
CA ASN A 144 6.17 43.58 -29.07
C ASN A 144 4.66 43.75 -29.37
N SER A 145 3.84 43.67 -28.30
CA SER A 145 2.86 44.71 -27.87
C SER A 145 1.95 44.15 -26.77
N GLY A 146 1.85 44.79 -25.59
CA GLY A 146 0.85 44.36 -24.59
C GLY A 146 0.94 44.81 -23.12
N THR A 147 1.65 45.89 -22.77
CA THR A 147 2.03 46.20 -21.37
C THR A 147 0.87 46.42 -20.38
N TYR A 148 -0.38 46.63 -20.83
CA TYR A 148 -1.55 46.79 -19.93
C TYR A 148 -2.35 45.49 -19.71
N LYS A 149 -2.37 44.59 -20.69
CA LYS A 149 -3.04 43.28 -20.58
C LYS A 149 -2.16 42.28 -19.84
N GLU A 150 -0.85 42.40 -20.02
CA GLU A 150 0.16 41.52 -19.43
C GLU A 150 0.24 41.65 -17.91
N ASN A 151 0.08 42.86 -17.34
CA ASN A 151 0.10 43.07 -15.89
C ASN A 151 -1.12 42.44 -15.19
N ASN A 152 -2.33 42.61 -15.76
CA ASN A 152 -3.55 41.99 -15.22
C ASN A 152 -3.52 40.46 -15.34
N VAL A 153 -2.95 39.92 -16.42
CA VAL A 153 -2.74 38.49 -16.61
C VAL A 153 -1.66 37.98 -15.65
N ARG A 154 -0.54 38.69 -15.49
CA ARG A 154 0.55 38.34 -14.56
C ARG A 154 0.11 38.36 -13.10
N ASP A 155 -0.74 39.31 -12.70
CA ASP A 155 -1.29 39.37 -11.35
C ASP A 155 -2.33 38.27 -11.11
N LYS A 156 -3.20 37.95 -12.09
CA LYS A 156 -4.05 36.76 -12.03
C LYS A 156 -3.26 35.46 -11.95
N ILE A 157 -2.19 35.34 -12.73
CA ILE A 157 -1.30 34.16 -12.74
C ILE A 157 -0.59 34.02 -11.39
N LYS A 158 -0.05 35.11 -10.83
CA LYS A 158 0.57 35.09 -9.48
C LYS A 158 -0.45 34.71 -8.41
N LEU A 159 -1.66 35.26 -8.46
CA LEU A 159 -2.71 34.93 -7.50
C LEU A 159 -3.12 33.46 -7.61
N GLN A 160 -3.28 32.95 -8.83
CA GLN A 160 -3.64 31.55 -9.09
C GLN A 160 -2.49 30.59 -8.74
N SER A 161 -1.23 30.98 -8.97
CA SER A 161 -0.07 30.19 -8.55
C SER A 161 0.07 30.17 -7.03
N HIS A 162 -0.24 31.27 -6.35
CA HIS A 162 -0.27 31.32 -4.89
C HIS A 162 -1.38 30.41 -4.34
N HIS A 163 -2.56 30.45 -4.94
CA HIS A 163 -3.70 29.62 -4.56
C HIS A 163 -3.44 28.12 -4.78
N ALA A 164 -2.79 27.77 -5.89
CA ALA A 164 -2.36 26.40 -6.17
C ALA A 164 -1.24 25.96 -5.22
N GLN A 165 -0.26 26.83 -4.95
CA GLN A 165 0.82 26.55 -3.99
C GLN A 165 0.29 26.37 -2.56
N GLU A 166 -0.73 27.13 -2.15
CA GLU A 166 -1.47 26.94 -0.91
C GLU A 166 -2.25 25.62 -0.90
N GLU A 167 -2.87 25.22 -2.01
CA GLU A 167 -3.57 23.94 -2.13
C GLU A 167 -2.59 22.74 -2.07
N PHE A 168 -1.39 22.91 -2.63
CA PHE A 168 -0.29 21.94 -2.59
C PHE A 168 0.38 21.84 -1.21
N GLN A 169 0.47 22.95 -0.48
CA GLN A 169 0.90 23.00 0.92
C GLN A 169 -0.23 22.66 1.90
N ARG A 170 -1.46 22.44 1.41
CA ARG A 170 -2.58 22.05 2.26
C ARG A 170 -2.30 20.69 2.88
N ARG A 171 -2.63 20.57 4.17
CA ARG A 171 -2.61 19.28 4.87
C ARG A 171 -3.38 18.26 4.04
N ALA A 172 -2.80 17.08 3.92
CA ALA A 172 -3.45 15.94 3.29
C ALA A 172 -4.83 15.77 3.92
N GLY A 173 -5.88 15.85 3.11
CA GLY A 173 -7.23 15.57 3.57
C GLY A 173 -7.38 14.11 3.99
N PHE A 174 -8.61 13.73 4.36
CA PHE A 174 -8.97 12.36 4.70
C PHE A 174 -8.40 11.32 3.71
N TRP A 175 -8.53 11.58 2.41
CA TRP A 175 -8.07 10.70 1.34
C TRP A 175 -6.55 10.45 1.32
N GLY A 176 -5.74 11.45 1.68
CA GLY A 176 -4.27 11.27 1.76
C GLY A 176 -3.87 10.41 2.97
N TYR A 177 -4.50 10.64 4.12
CA TYR A 177 -4.30 9.78 5.29
C TYR A 177 -4.76 8.34 5.04
N LEU A 178 -5.88 8.16 4.34
CA LEU A 178 -6.39 6.86 3.94
C LEU A 178 -5.40 6.15 2.99
N MET A 179 -4.93 6.83 1.94
CA MET A 179 -3.94 6.29 1.02
C MET A 179 -2.66 5.86 1.72
N GLN A 180 -2.14 6.69 2.62
CA GLN A 180 -0.91 6.37 3.36
C GLN A 180 -1.10 5.15 4.28
N THR A 181 -2.26 5.07 4.93
CA THR A 181 -2.60 3.95 5.82
C THR A 181 -2.69 2.65 5.06
N ILE A 182 -3.36 2.65 3.90
CA ILE A 182 -3.44 1.48 3.02
C ILE A 182 -2.05 1.09 2.50
N TYR A 183 -1.26 2.05 2.01
CA TYR A 183 0.12 1.82 1.55
C TYR A 183 0.98 1.08 2.59
N GLN A 184 0.97 1.53 3.84
CA GLN A 184 1.78 0.92 4.91
C GLN A 184 1.25 -0.42 5.38
N THR A 185 -0.08 -0.59 5.36
CA THR A 185 -0.72 -1.88 5.63
C THR A 185 -0.31 -2.89 4.54
N CYS A 186 -0.39 -2.50 3.28
CA CYS A 186 0.08 -3.30 2.13
C CYS A 186 1.56 -3.64 2.22
N ALA A 187 2.40 -2.67 2.56
CA ALA A 187 3.85 -2.87 2.66
C ALA A 187 4.23 -4.00 3.63
N GLY A 188 3.63 -4.02 4.83
CA GLY A 188 3.83 -5.11 5.78
C GLY A 188 3.22 -6.43 5.30
N ALA A 189 1.98 -6.38 4.80
CA ALA A 189 1.23 -7.56 4.39
C ALA A 189 1.87 -8.28 3.20
N VAL A 190 2.37 -7.55 2.19
CA VAL A 190 3.04 -8.11 1.02
C VAL A 190 4.35 -8.82 1.42
N ILE A 191 5.19 -8.20 2.25
CA ILE A 191 6.41 -8.86 2.74
C ILE A 191 6.05 -10.13 3.52
N LEU A 192 5.02 -10.09 4.36
CA LEU A 192 4.55 -11.27 5.09
C LEU A 192 4.07 -12.38 4.15
N THR A 193 3.15 -12.07 3.23
CA THR A 193 2.58 -13.06 2.31
C THR A 193 3.63 -13.66 1.40
N ASP A 194 4.59 -12.87 0.94
CA ASP A 194 5.58 -13.31 -0.04
C ASP A 194 6.70 -14.12 0.63
N ILE A 195 7.12 -13.74 1.85
CA ILE A 195 8.03 -14.59 2.64
C ILE A 195 7.38 -15.94 2.93
N VAL A 196 6.13 -15.95 3.38
CA VAL A 196 5.43 -17.21 3.66
C VAL A 196 5.26 -18.02 2.37
N PHE A 197 4.88 -17.39 1.27
CA PHE A 197 4.72 -18.08 -0.01
C PHE A 197 6.03 -18.68 -0.51
N TRP A 198 7.07 -17.86 -0.71
CA TRP A 198 8.33 -18.28 -1.33
C TRP A 198 9.22 -19.11 -0.41
N CYS A 199 9.23 -18.83 0.89
CA CYS A 199 10.15 -19.50 1.83
C CYS A 199 9.50 -20.64 2.62
N VAL A 200 8.17 -20.73 2.66
CA VAL A 200 7.46 -21.79 3.40
C VAL A 200 6.60 -22.64 2.45
N ILE A 201 5.67 -22.04 1.72
CA ILE A 201 4.69 -22.78 0.92
C ILE A 201 5.36 -23.47 -0.26
N VAL A 202 6.12 -22.73 -1.07
CA VAL A 202 6.80 -23.27 -2.25
C VAL A 202 7.78 -24.42 -1.91
N PRO A 203 8.69 -24.29 -0.93
CA PRO A 203 9.65 -25.37 -0.64
C PRO A 203 9.06 -26.56 0.12
N PHE A 204 8.09 -26.35 1.02
CA PHE A 204 7.63 -27.41 1.95
C PHE A 204 6.21 -27.91 1.70
N LEU A 205 5.35 -27.13 1.05
CA LEU A 205 3.92 -27.43 0.88
C LEU A 205 3.49 -27.56 -0.59
N SER A 206 4.42 -27.37 -1.54
CA SER A 206 4.20 -27.54 -2.98
C SER A 206 3.88 -28.98 -3.39
N ASN A 207 4.37 -29.97 -2.63
CA ASN A 207 4.15 -31.37 -2.95
C ASN A 207 2.80 -31.86 -2.40
N SER A 208 1.84 -31.99 -3.31
CA SER A 208 0.67 -32.92 -3.32
C SER A 208 -0.73 -32.47 -2.85
N HIS A 209 -0.96 -31.24 -2.35
CA HIS A 209 -2.35 -30.80 -2.04
C HIS A 209 -2.69 -29.34 -2.41
N LEU A 210 -1.71 -28.46 -2.57
CA LEU A 210 -1.92 -27.07 -2.99
C LEU A 210 -1.44 -26.97 -4.45
N GLY A 211 -2.34 -27.06 -5.42
CA GLY A 211 -2.01 -26.90 -6.84
C GLY A 211 -1.49 -25.50 -7.14
N LEU A 212 -0.20 -25.25 -6.86
CA LEU A 212 0.46 -23.97 -7.09
C LEU A 212 0.36 -23.63 -8.58
N ASN A 213 -0.54 -22.69 -8.89
CA ASN A 213 -0.74 -22.21 -10.24
C ASN A 213 0.22 -21.03 -10.49
N THR A 214 0.67 -20.88 -11.74
CA THR A 214 1.46 -19.74 -12.21
C THR A 214 0.79 -18.41 -11.82
N LEU A 215 -0.54 -18.34 -11.86
CA LEU A 215 -1.31 -17.16 -11.45
C LEU A 215 -1.03 -16.74 -10.00
N MET A 216 -0.93 -17.70 -9.08
CA MET A 216 -0.60 -17.46 -7.67
C MET A 216 0.83 -16.94 -7.51
N GLY A 217 1.78 -17.53 -8.24
CA GLY A 217 3.17 -17.03 -8.28
C GLY A 217 3.28 -15.61 -8.85
N CYS A 218 2.49 -15.30 -9.89
CA CYS A 218 2.40 -13.95 -10.45
C CYS A 218 1.84 -12.94 -9.45
N MET A 219 0.79 -13.30 -8.70
CA MET A 219 0.24 -12.43 -7.66
C MET A 219 1.29 -12.03 -6.62
N HIS A 220 2.05 -13.01 -6.10
CA HIS A 220 3.10 -12.82 -5.10
C HIS A 220 4.38 -12.16 -5.62
N THR A 221 4.56 -12.06 -6.94
CA THR A 221 5.70 -11.34 -7.51
C THR A 221 5.28 -9.91 -7.87
N LEU A 222 4.12 -9.74 -8.47
CA LEU A 222 3.63 -8.45 -8.97
C LEU A 222 3.17 -7.52 -7.85
N ASN A 223 2.60 -8.04 -6.75
CA ASN A 223 2.26 -7.24 -5.57
C ASN A 223 3.50 -6.50 -5.01
N ALA A 224 4.60 -7.21 -4.74
CA ALA A 224 5.85 -6.66 -4.24
C ALA A 224 6.54 -5.79 -5.27
N MET A 225 6.64 -6.26 -6.52
CA MET A 225 7.25 -5.49 -7.59
C MET A 225 6.55 -4.14 -7.75
N PHE A 226 5.21 -4.12 -7.84
CA PHE A 226 4.49 -2.87 -8.02
C PHE A 226 4.63 -1.95 -6.79
N LEU A 227 4.49 -2.46 -5.57
CA LEU A 227 4.66 -1.64 -4.38
C LEU A 227 6.07 -1.07 -4.24
N ILE A 228 7.11 -1.84 -4.53
CA ILE A 228 8.50 -1.38 -4.45
C ILE A 228 8.78 -0.34 -5.52
N LEU A 229 8.33 -0.54 -6.76
CA LEU A 229 8.49 0.43 -7.83
C LEU A 229 7.74 1.74 -7.53
N ASP A 230 6.49 1.68 -7.04
CA ASP A 230 5.77 2.89 -6.59
C ASP A 230 6.57 3.62 -5.51
N THR A 231 7.10 2.87 -4.53
CA THR A 231 7.95 3.40 -3.46
C THR A 231 9.20 4.07 -4.00
N LEU A 232 9.83 3.55 -5.05
CA LEU A 232 11.00 4.20 -5.67
C LEU A 232 10.65 5.52 -6.37
N LEU A 233 9.42 5.65 -6.87
CA LEU A 233 8.95 6.83 -7.60
C LEU A 233 8.33 7.91 -6.70
N ASN A 234 7.61 7.51 -5.65
CA ASN A 234 6.85 8.42 -4.78
C ASN A 234 7.71 9.02 -3.65
N SER A 235 7.14 9.92 -2.85
CA SER A 235 7.79 10.53 -1.67
C SER A 235 7.02 10.28 -0.37
N LEU A 236 6.23 9.20 -0.32
CA LEU A 236 5.37 8.91 0.82
C LEU A 236 6.21 8.59 2.08
N PRO A 237 5.94 9.26 3.22
CA PRO A 237 6.64 8.95 4.46
C PRO A 237 6.20 7.58 5.00
N PHE A 238 7.12 6.91 5.71
CA PHE A 238 6.91 5.56 6.27
C PHE A 238 7.17 5.54 7.79
N PRO A 239 6.34 6.21 8.62
CA PRO A 239 6.47 6.17 10.07
C PRO A 239 6.19 4.77 10.65
N TRP A 240 6.85 4.46 11.77
CA TRP A 240 6.79 3.14 12.41
C TRP A 240 5.45 2.84 13.09
N PHE A 241 4.77 3.83 13.66
CA PHE A 241 3.51 3.59 14.39
C PHE A 241 2.42 2.96 13.51
N ARG A 242 2.53 3.10 12.18
CA ARG A 242 1.59 2.55 11.20
C ARG A 242 1.64 1.03 11.07
N LEU A 243 2.64 0.38 11.69
CA LEU A 243 2.61 -1.05 12.01
C LEU A 243 1.27 -1.45 12.68
N ALA A 244 0.69 -0.57 13.49
CA ALA A 244 -0.59 -0.82 14.16
C ALA A 244 -1.74 -1.15 13.17
N TYR A 245 -1.78 -0.51 12.00
CA TYR A 245 -2.81 -0.80 10.99
C TYR A 245 -2.59 -2.16 10.31
N PHE A 246 -1.33 -2.53 10.09
CA PHE A 246 -0.97 -3.86 9.59
C PHE A 246 -1.37 -4.96 10.60
N VAL A 247 -1.10 -4.75 11.88
CA VAL A 247 -1.55 -5.65 12.95
C VAL A 247 -3.08 -5.75 12.95
N GLN A 248 -3.79 -4.62 12.89
CA GLN A 248 -5.25 -4.60 12.88
C GLN A 248 -5.85 -5.33 11.68
N TRP A 249 -5.24 -5.20 10.50
CA TRP A 249 -5.63 -5.90 9.27
C TRP A 249 -5.53 -7.42 9.43
N SER A 250 -4.43 -7.91 10.00
CA SER A 250 -4.24 -9.34 10.24
C SER A 250 -5.15 -9.87 11.34
N CYS A 251 -5.36 -9.12 12.43
CA CYS A 251 -6.34 -9.48 13.46
C CYS A 251 -7.76 -9.57 12.86
N LEU A 252 -8.15 -8.64 11.99
CA LEU A 252 -9.43 -8.66 11.31
C LEU A 252 -9.60 -9.93 10.46
N TYR A 253 -8.57 -10.33 9.72
CA TYR A 253 -8.59 -11.58 8.96
C TYR A 253 -8.76 -12.81 9.86
N VAL A 254 -8.04 -12.89 10.99
CA VAL A 254 -8.16 -14.02 11.92
C VAL A 254 -9.58 -14.08 12.50
N VAL A 255 -10.16 -12.94 12.91
CA VAL A 255 -11.55 -12.88 13.37
C VAL A 255 -12.52 -13.33 12.29
N PHE A 256 -12.33 -12.88 11.05
CA PHE A 256 -13.12 -13.32 9.90
C PHE A 256 -13.08 -14.85 9.73
N GLN A 257 -11.90 -15.47 9.82
CA GLN A 257 -11.74 -16.92 9.74
C GLN A 257 -12.45 -17.65 10.88
N TRP A 258 -12.31 -17.15 12.12
CA TRP A 258 -12.97 -17.74 13.27
C TRP A 258 -14.50 -17.67 13.16
N VAL A 259 -15.03 -16.56 12.64
CA VAL A 259 -16.47 -16.41 12.39
C VAL A 259 -16.94 -17.42 11.34
N LEU A 260 -16.23 -17.56 10.21
CA LEU A 260 -16.59 -18.56 9.19
C LEU A 260 -16.56 -19.98 9.74
N HIS A 261 -15.55 -20.30 10.54
CA HIS A 261 -15.42 -21.60 11.18
C HIS A 261 -16.56 -21.87 12.17
N ALA A 262 -16.93 -20.87 12.97
CA ALA A 262 -18.09 -20.96 13.86
C ALA A 262 -19.43 -21.10 13.10
N CYS A 263 -19.51 -20.55 11.88
CA CYS A 263 -20.65 -20.70 10.99
C CYS A 263 -20.70 -22.02 10.20
N GLY A 264 -19.72 -22.92 10.40
CA GLY A 264 -19.74 -24.27 9.81
C GLY A 264 -18.70 -24.55 8.71
N PHE A 265 -17.82 -23.59 8.38
CA PHE A 265 -16.68 -23.85 7.50
C PHE A 265 -15.52 -24.48 8.29
N THR A 266 -15.54 -25.80 8.45
CA THR A 266 -14.63 -26.54 9.35
C THR A 266 -13.20 -26.71 8.82
N TRP A 267 -12.96 -26.45 7.53
CA TRP A 267 -11.60 -26.42 6.99
C TRP A 267 -10.87 -25.13 7.42
N TRP A 268 -9.53 -25.15 7.47
CA TRP A 268 -8.70 -23.95 7.71
C TRP A 268 -7.87 -23.64 6.47
N PRO A 269 -7.75 -22.37 6.03
CA PRO A 269 -6.97 -22.03 4.84
C PRO A 269 -5.47 -22.22 5.06
N TYR A 270 -5.05 -22.16 6.31
CA TYR A 270 -3.66 -22.29 6.72
C TYR A 270 -3.55 -23.17 7.97
N PRO A 271 -2.61 -24.14 8.00
CA PRO A 271 -2.44 -25.03 9.16
C PRO A 271 -2.18 -24.29 10.48
N PHE A 272 -1.49 -23.16 10.42
CA PHE A 272 -1.15 -22.36 11.59
C PHE A 272 -2.34 -21.62 12.23
N LEU A 273 -3.53 -21.63 11.60
CA LEU A 273 -4.77 -21.12 12.21
C LEU A 273 -5.53 -22.19 12.99
N GLU A 274 -5.21 -23.46 12.81
CA GLU A 274 -5.92 -24.57 13.44
C GLU A 274 -5.80 -24.53 14.96
N LEU A 275 -6.94 -24.56 15.67
CA LEU A 275 -6.99 -24.50 17.14
C LEU A 275 -6.96 -25.88 17.81
N ASN A 276 -7.12 -26.95 17.03
CA ASN A 276 -7.19 -28.33 17.55
C ASN A 276 -5.83 -28.91 17.96
N THR A 277 -4.73 -28.17 17.76
CA THR A 277 -3.39 -28.60 18.12
C THR A 277 -2.94 -27.96 19.43
N PRO A 278 -2.22 -28.68 20.32
CA PRO A 278 -1.65 -28.08 21.54
C PRO A 278 -0.67 -26.93 21.24
N TRP A 279 -0.14 -26.88 20.01
CA TRP A 279 0.80 -25.85 19.55
C TRP A 279 0.12 -24.59 19.01
N ALA A 280 -1.22 -24.53 18.96
CA ALA A 280 -1.95 -23.39 18.40
C ALA A 280 -1.53 -22.04 19.03
N PRO A 281 -1.43 -21.89 20.36
CA PRO A 281 -0.97 -20.63 20.96
C PRO A 281 0.42 -20.18 20.48
N LEU A 282 1.34 -21.14 20.27
CA LEU A 282 2.69 -20.83 19.79
C LEU A 282 2.67 -20.30 18.36
N TRP A 283 1.84 -20.89 17.48
CA TRP A 283 1.66 -20.41 16.11
C TRP A 283 1.06 -19.01 16.07
N TYR A 284 0.01 -18.75 16.84
CA TYR A 284 -0.62 -17.43 16.91
C TYR A 284 0.35 -16.37 17.45
N PHE A 285 1.15 -16.73 18.45
CA PHE A 285 2.17 -15.84 18.99
C PHE A 285 3.30 -15.57 17.99
N ALA A 286 3.79 -16.60 17.28
CA ALA A 286 4.79 -16.46 16.23
C ALA A 286 4.30 -15.57 15.08
N LEU A 287 3.03 -15.75 14.66
CA LEU A 287 2.39 -14.90 13.66
C LEU A 287 2.24 -13.46 14.15
N ALA A 288 1.91 -13.22 15.41
CA ALA A 288 1.89 -11.85 15.95
C ALA A 288 3.29 -11.21 15.87
N LEU A 289 4.34 -11.95 16.23
CA LEU A 289 5.71 -11.46 16.21
C LEU A 289 6.24 -11.17 14.80
N VAL A 290 5.89 -11.99 13.79
CA VAL A 290 6.43 -11.84 12.43
C VAL A 290 6.02 -10.52 11.75
N HIS A 291 4.98 -9.85 12.23
CA HIS A 291 4.59 -8.52 11.74
C HIS A 291 5.71 -7.48 11.90
N ILE A 292 6.46 -7.56 13.00
CA ILE A 292 7.54 -6.62 13.32
C ILE A 292 8.67 -6.71 12.27
N PRO A 293 9.32 -7.87 12.03
CA PRO A 293 10.35 -7.97 11.02
C PRO A 293 9.82 -7.76 9.59
N CYS A 294 8.60 -8.19 9.25
CA CYS A 294 8.03 -7.95 7.91
C CYS A 294 7.86 -6.44 7.64
N TYR A 295 7.24 -5.71 8.57
CA TYR A 295 7.10 -4.26 8.45
C TYR A 295 8.47 -3.56 8.49
N GLY A 296 9.37 -4.03 9.35
CA GLY A 296 10.72 -3.51 9.48
C GLY A 296 11.55 -3.67 8.21
N MET A 297 11.42 -4.80 7.51
CA MET A 297 12.10 -5.03 6.23
C MET A 297 11.67 -4.00 5.19
N TYR A 298 10.36 -3.73 5.07
CA TYR A 298 9.89 -2.69 4.16
C TYR A 298 10.34 -1.28 4.60
N ALA A 299 10.32 -0.99 5.90
CA ALA A 299 10.85 0.26 6.43
C ALA A 299 12.34 0.46 6.09
N LEU A 300 13.13 -0.62 6.12
CA LEU A 300 14.52 -0.61 5.69
C LEU A 300 14.67 -0.33 4.19
N ILE A 301 13.80 -0.88 3.34
CA ILE A 301 13.78 -0.56 1.89
C ILE A 301 13.55 0.94 1.68
N VAL A 302 12.56 1.52 2.36
CA VAL A 302 12.27 2.97 2.27
C VAL A 302 13.44 3.80 2.78
N LYS A 303 14.06 3.40 3.91
CA LYS A 303 15.22 4.08 4.48
C LYS A 303 16.44 3.99 3.56
N ALA A 304 16.68 2.82 2.96
CA ALA A 304 17.76 2.59 2.00
C ALA A 304 17.58 3.48 0.78
N LYS A 305 16.39 3.50 0.18
CA LYS A 305 16.02 4.43 -0.92
C LYS A 305 16.38 5.88 -0.56
N ASN A 306 15.89 6.37 0.56
CA ASN A 306 16.07 7.77 0.97
C ASN A 306 17.52 8.12 1.38
N SER A 307 18.36 7.12 1.66
CA SER A 307 19.78 7.32 2.02
C SER A 307 20.72 7.18 0.82
N ILE A 308 20.41 6.26 -0.10
CA ILE A 308 21.27 5.85 -1.21
C ILE A 308 20.99 6.70 -2.46
N LEU A 309 19.71 6.85 -2.86
CA LEU A 309 19.38 7.53 -4.12
C LEU A 309 19.78 9.02 -4.17
N PRO A 310 19.68 9.82 -3.08
CA PRO A 310 20.20 11.19 -3.12
C PRO A 310 21.72 11.26 -3.29
N ARG A 311 22.46 10.22 -2.88
CA ARG A 311 23.93 10.16 -3.05
C ARG A 311 24.33 9.72 -4.45
N LEU A 312 23.59 8.76 -5.04
CA LEU A 312 23.82 8.28 -6.40
C LEU A 312 23.37 9.29 -7.46
N PHE A 313 22.28 10.02 -7.20
CA PHE A 313 21.65 10.92 -8.16
C PHE A 313 21.40 12.32 -7.56
N PRO A 314 22.44 13.06 -7.16
CA PRO A 314 22.31 14.31 -6.40
C PRO A 314 21.55 15.42 -7.15
N HIS A 315 21.62 15.44 -8.48
CA HIS A 315 20.94 16.42 -9.31
C HIS A 315 19.53 16.00 -9.76
N ALA A 316 19.19 14.71 -9.65
CA ALA A 316 17.92 14.17 -10.14
C ALA A 316 16.97 13.72 -9.03
N PHE A 317 17.46 13.37 -7.84
CA PHE A 317 16.64 12.85 -6.75
C PHE A 317 16.43 13.89 -5.64
N VAL A 318 15.18 14.12 -5.25
CA VAL A 318 14.81 15.05 -4.18
C VAL A 318 15.01 14.34 -2.83
N ARG A 319 15.76 14.99 -1.94
CA ARG A 319 15.98 14.49 -0.58
C ARG A 319 14.68 14.64 0.21
N SER A 320 14.12 13.51 0.66
CA SER A 320 13.08 13.53 1.70
C SER A 320 13.75 13.95 3.01
N TYR A 321 13.20 14.96 3.67
CA TYR A 321 13.59 15.30 5.05
C TYR A 321 12.99 14.31 6.05
#